data_AF-A0A9E3L6J3-F1
#
_entry.id   AF-A0A9E3L6J3-F1
#
_cell.length_a   1.000
_cell.length_b   1.000
_cell.length_c   1.000
_cell.angle_alpha   90.00
_cell.angle_beta   90.00
_cell.angle_gamma   90.00
#
_symmetry.space_group_name_H-M   'P 1'
#
loop_
_entity.id
_entity.type
_entity.pdbx_description
1 polymer ?
#
loop_
_entity_poly.entity_id
_entity_poly.type
_entity_poly.pdbx_seq_one_letter_code
_entity_poly.pdbx_strand_id
1 'polypeptide(L)' 'MNRVGVCLAVILLLAGPLHPVSAQTEGSKTRLTVEKLKDMKAKWSANRPKLKACRQDVKAKGLTGDDRWFYIEDCMNKS' A
#
# COMPACT_ATOMS: atom_id res chain seq x y z
N MET A 1 8.94 11.22 -41.96
CA MET A 1 9.86 10.28 -42.64
C MET A 1 11.29 10.71 -42.40
N ASN A 2 12.12 9.79 -41.89
CA ASN A 2 13.58 9.73 -42.02
C ASN A 2 14.45 10.54 -41.03
N ARG A 3 14.58 10.04 -39.79
CA ARG A 3 15.78 10.21 -38.93
C ARG A 3 16.07 8.93 -38.10
N VAL A 4 15.76 7.76 -38.65
CA VAL A 4 16.29 6.48 -38.14
C VAL A 4 17.60 6.24 -38.88
N GLY A 5 18.73 6.27 -38.17
CA GLY A 5 20.00 5.95 -38.78
C GLY A 5 21.21 6.39 -37.98
N VAL A 6 21.64 5.48 -37.10
CA VAL A 6 23.06 5.22 -36.80
C VAL A 6 23.79 6.22 -35.90
N CYS A 7 23.75 5.92 -34.60
CA CYS A 7 24.92 5.93 -33.70
C CYS A 7 24.66 4.78 -32.70
N LEU A 8 25.10 3.57 -33.03
CA LEU A 8 26.38 2.98 -32.61
C LEU A 8 26.39 2.51 -31.14
N ALA A 9 26.68 1.21 -31.01
CA ALA A 9 27.18 0.47 -29.84
C ALA A 9 26.19 0.29 -28.66
N VAL A 10 25.51 -0.86 -28.54
CA VAL A 10 26.07 -2.09 -27.95
C VAL A 10 26.79 -1.81 -26.62
N ILE A 11 26.02 -1.77 -25.53
CA ILE A 11 26.52 -2.13 -24.20
C ILE A 11 25.56 -3.18 -23.66
N LEU A 12 25.88 -4.43 -23.99
CA LEU A 12 25.28 -5.62 -23.42
C LEU A 12 26.39 -6.22 -22.54
N LEU A 13 26.27 -6.08 -21.22
CA LEU A 13 26.80 -6.97 -20.17
C LEU A 13 26.83 -6.23 -18.84
N LEU A 14 25.78 -6.40 -18.03
CA LEU A 14 25.85 -6.69 -16.60
C LEU A 14 24.49 -7.28 -16.22
N ALA A 15 24.42 -8.61 -16.18
CA ALA A 15 23.30 -9.34 -15.63
C ALA A 15 23.27 -9.13 -14.11
N GLY A 16 22.17 -8.57 -13.62
CA GLY A 16 21.82 -8.53 -12.21
C GLY A 16 20.40 -7.99 -12.08
N PRO A 17 19.43 -8.75 -11.54
CA PRO A 17 18.09 -8.23 -11.34
C PRO A 17 18.19 -7.08 -10.34
N LEU A 18 17.81 -5.88 -10.77
CA LEU A 18 17.52 -4.77 -9.89
C LEU A 18 16.31 -5.17 -9.04
N HIS A 19 16.59 -5.83 -7.90
CA HIS A 19 15.65 -5.86 -6.80
C HIS A 19 15.30 -4.40 -6.46
N PRO A 20 14.02 -4.02 -6.38
CA PRO A 20 13.67 -2.76 -5.76
C PRO A 20 14.18 -2.83 -4.32
N VAL A 21 15.16 -1.98 -4.00
CA VAL A 21 15.61 -1.80 -2.62
C VAL A 21 14.41 -1.26 -1.85
N SER A 22 13.72 -2.17 -1.16
CA SER A 22 12.70 -1.81 -0.20
C SER A 22 13.45 -1.18 0.97
N ALA A 23 13.62 0.13 0.90
CA ALA A 23 14.00 0.95 2.04
C ALA A 23 12.86 0.87 3.06
N GLN A 24 12.91 -0.17 3.89
CA GLN A 24 12.09 -0.29 5.08
C GLN A 24 12.71 0.64 6.13
N THR A 25 12.29 1.90 6.14
CA THR A 25 12.35 2.72 7.35
C THR A 25 11.12 2.42 8.19
N GLU A 26 11.31 1.59 9.22
CA GLU A 26 10.47 1.64 10.40
C GLU A 26 10.51 3.06 10.97
N GLY A 27 9.33 3.63 11.25
CA GLY A 27 9.22 4.88 11.98
C GLY A 27 8.13 5.80 11.45
N SER A 28 6.96 5.69 12.09
CA SER A 28 6.15 6.86 12.45
C SER A 28 5.28 7.49 11.36
N LYS A 29 4.05 6.98 11.23
CA LYS A 29 2.89 7.63 10.57
C LYS A 29 3.17 8.10 9.13
N THR A 30 3.90 7.30 8.38
CA THR A 30 4.12 7.49 6.95
C THR A 30 2.97 6.88 6.16
N ARG A 31 2.52 7.62 5.15
CA ARG A 31 1.48 7.30 4.16
C ARG A 31 1.21 5.81 4.01
N LEU A 32 -0.05 5.41 4.19
CA LEU A 32 -0.46 4.01 4.12
C LEU A 32 -0.17 3.47 2.71
N THR A 33 0.71 2.48 2.60
CA THR A 33 1.03 1.88 1.30
C THR A 33 -0.16 1.06 0.80
N VAL A 34 -0.33 1.02 -0.52
CA VAL A 34 -1.43 0.27 -1.16
C VAL A 34 -1.36 -1.22 -0.81
N GLU A 35 -0.16 -1.75 -0.60
CA GLU A 35 0.08 -3.14 -0.21
C GLU A 35 -0.42 -3.41 1.21
N LYS A 36 0.00 -2.61 2.20
CA LYS A 36 -0.47 -2.72 3.59
C LYS A 36 -1.99 -2.62 3.68
N LEU A 37 -2.61 -1.74 2.88
CA LEU A 37 -4.07 -1.63 2.78
C LEU A 37 -4.76 -2.90 2.29
N LYS A 38 -4.18 -3.58 1.31
CA LYS A 38 -4.72 -4.83 0.77
C LYS A 38 -4.62 -5.93 1.83
N ASP A 39 -3.48 -6.07 2.48
CA ASP A 39 -3.24 -7.12 3.47
C ASP A 39 -4.14 -6.95 4.70
N MET A 40 -4.24 -5.72 5.21
CA MET A 40 -5.15 -5.42 6.32
C MET A 40 -6.60 -5.72 5.96
N LYS A 41 -7.06 -5.34 4.77
CA LYS A 41 -8.43 -5.64 4.31
C LYS A 41 -8.66 -7.15 4.17
N ALA A 42 -7.67 -7.89 3.67
CA ALA A 42 -7.75 -9.34 3.59
C ALA A 42 -7.91 -9.95 5.00
N LYS A 43 -7.10 -9.52 5.98
CA LYS A 43 -7.22 -9.95 7.37
C LYS A 43 -8.59 -9.64 7.99
N TRP A 44 -9.10 -8.42 7.79
CA TRP A 44 -10.40 -8.02 8.35
C TRP A 44 -11.59 -8.73 7.73
N SER A 45 -11.45 -9.24 6.51
CA SER A 45 -12.52 -9.98 5.82
C SER A 45 -12.95 -11.24 6.57
N ALA A 46 -12.09 -11.80 7.43
CA ALA A 46 -12.38 -12.94 8.29
C ALA A 46 -13.48 -12.62 9.35
N ASN A 47 -13.65 -11.35 9.73
CA ASN A 47 -14.67 -10.94 10.69
C ASN A 47 -15.54 -9.80 10.11
N ARG A 48 -16.35 -10.16 9.11
CA ARG A 48 -17.26 -9.24 8.41
C ARG A 48 -18.22 -8.48 9.35
N PRO A 49 -18.83 -9.10 10.39
CA PRO A 49 -19.72 -8.39 11.31
C PRO A 49 -19.02 -7.25 12.03
N LYS A 50 -17.83 -7.49 12.59
CA LYS A 50 -17.03 -6.47 13.29
C LYS A 50 -16.58 -5.37 12.34
N LEU A 51 -16.10 -5.74 11.14
CA LEU A 51 -15.70 -4.77 10.13
C LEU A 51 -16.85 -3.85 9.71
N LYS A 52 -18.10 -4.36 9.67
CA LYS A 52 -19.28 -3.54 9.40
C LYS A 52 -19.51 -2.52 10.52
N ALA A 53 -19.42 -2.93 11.78
CA ALA A 53 -19.56 -2.02 12.92
C ALA A 53 -18.47 -0.92 12.90
N CYS A 54 -17.20 -1.29 12.72
CA CYS A 54 -16.10 -0.33 12.61
C CYS A 54 -16.32 0.71 11.50
N ARG A 55 -16.90 0.32 10.36
CA ARG A 55 -17.21 1.25 9.26
C ARG A 55 -18.36 2.19 9.57
N GLN A 56 -19.34 1.78 10.39
CA GLN A 56 -20.39 2.68 10.87
C GLN A 56 -19.81 3.73 11.79
N ASP A 57 -18.91 3.34 12.68
CA ASP A 57 -18.21 4.27 13.57
C ASP A 57 -17.38 5.30 12.80
N VAL A 58 -16.65 4.87 11.77
CA VAL A 58 -15.93 5.77 10.85
C VAL A 58 -16.88 6.82 10.28
N LYS A 59 -18.06 6.39 9.81
CA LYS A 59 -19.06 7.29 9.21
C LYS A 59 -19.62 8.26 10.25
N ALA A 60 -19.93 7.77 11.45
CA ALA A 60 -20.42 8.59 12.56
C ALA A 60 -19.37 9.62 13.01
N LYS A 61 -18.09 9.26 12.95
CA LYS A 61 -16.95 10.14 13.27
C LYS A 61 -16.51 11.05 12.12
N GLY A 62 -17.08 10.89 10.92
CA GLY A 62 -16.68 11.67 9.74
C GLY A 62 -15.23 11.44 9.28
N LEU A 63 -14.64 10.27 9.60
CA LEU A 63 -13.24 9.99 9.25
C LEU A 63 -13.10 9.73 7.75
N THR A 64 -12.12 10.40 7.13
CA THR A 64 -11.82 10.29 5.69
C THR A 64 -10.34 10.03 5.47
N GLY A 65 -9.94 9.79 4.21
CA GLY A 65 -8.53 9.55 3.86
C GLY A 65 -7.91 8.37 4.63
N ASP A 66 -6.73 8.61 5.17
CA ASP A 66 -5.95 7.63 5.93
C ASP A 66 -6.52 7.39 7.34
N ASP A 67 -7.13 8.40 7.97
CA ASP A 67 -7.69 8.29 9.33
C ASP A 67 -8.78 7.21 9.42
N ARG A 68 -9.55 7.04 8.35
CA ARG A 68 -10.51 5.94 8.25
C ARG A 68 -9.85 4.58 8.42
N TRP A 69 -8.72 4.37 7.76
CA TRP A 69 -8.07 3.06 7.71
C TRP A 69 -7.40 2.73 9.04
N PHE A 70 -6.75 3.72 9.67
CA PHE A 70 -6.18 3.56 11.01
C PHE A 70 -7.25 3.29 12.07
N TYR A 71 -8.41 3.97 11.99
CA TYR A 71 -9.51 3.68 12.91
C TYR A 71 -10.04 2.25 12.74
N ILE A 72 -10.21 1.78 11.50
CA ILE A 72 -10.67 0.40 11.25
C ILE A 72 -9.63 -0.60 11.79
N GLU A 73 -8.32 -0.34 11.64
CA GLU A 73 -7.27 -1.17 12.21
C GLU A 73 -7.38 -1.28 13.73
N ASP A 74 -7.47 -0.15 14.43
CA ASP A 74 -7.64 -0.11 15.89
C ASP A 74 -8.93 -0.82 16.33
N CYS A 75 -10.05 -0.53 15.67
CA CYS A 75 -11.34 -1.13 15.96
C CYS A 75 -11.34 -2.65 15.77
N MET A 76 -10.66 -3.16 14.74
CA MET A 76 -10.56 -4.60 14.49
C MET A 76 -9.65 -5.30 15.50
N ASN A 77 -8.63 -4.60 16.03
CA ASN A 77 -7.69 -5.12 17.02
C ASN A 77 -8.21 -5.06 18.47
N LYS A 78 -9.09 -4.10 18.81
CA LYS A 78 -9.75 -4.05 20.12
C LYS A 78 -10.63 -5.27 20.31
N SER A 79 -10.31 -6.13 21.28
CA SER A 79 -11.01 -7.40 21.55
C SER A 79 -12.50 -7.18 21.84
#